data_AF-A0A162QPB5-F1
#
_entry.id   AF-A0A162QPB5-F1
#
_cell.length_a   1.000
_cell.length_b   1.000
_cell.length_c   1.000
_cell.angle_alpha   90.00
_cell.angle_beta   90.00
_cell.angle_gamma   90.00
#
_symmetry.space_group_name_H-M   'P 1'
#
loop_
_entity.id
_entity.type
_entity.pdbx_description
1 polymer ?
#
loop_
_entity_poly.entity_id
_entity_poly.type
_entity_poly.pdbx_seq_one_letter_code
_entity_poly.pdbx_strand_id
1 'polypeptide(L)'
;MKQLKENPVNWALIAILAYVIKSYASSSKPAVQEAKHPEVMIFKNYTPLDLLPFDGLGKEGRILMAVNGSIYDVTRGRNFYGPGGPYANFAGHDASRGLAKNSF
;
A
#
# COMPACT_ATOMS: atom_id res chain seq x y z
N MET A 1 59.29 22.75 5.59
CA MET A 1 58.05 23.47 5.22
C MET A 1 58.12 24.24 3.90
N LYS A 2 59.31 24.65 3.40
CA LYS A 2 59.42 25.40 2.12
C LYS A 2 59.03 24.60 0.88
N GLN A 3 59.44 23.34 0.81
CA GLN A 3 59.14 22.43 -0.31
C GLN A 3 57.64 22.23 -0.60
N LEU A 4 56.79 22.32 0.44
CA LEU A 4 55.34 22.16 0.29
C LEU A 4 54.72 23.35 -0.46
N LYS A 5 55.29 24.56 -0.30
CA LYS A 5 54.78 25.81 -0.91
C LYS A 5 55.37 26.09 -2.30
N GLU A 6 56.59 25.66 -2.56
CA GLU A 6 57.31 25.99 -3.81
C GLU A 6 56.88 25.14 -5.01
N ASN A 7 56.31 23.96 -4.79
CA ASN A 7 55.90 23.08 -5.89
C ASN A 7 54.38 23.21 -6.17
N PRO A 8 53.97 23.72 -7.36
CA PRO A 8 52.56 23.88 -7.72
C PRO A 8 51.79 22.54 -7.77
N VAL A 9 52.48 21.41 -7.97
CA VAL A 9 51.87 20.07 -7.98
C VAL A 9 51.27 19.71 -6.62
N ASN A 10 51.87 20.18 -5.52
CA ASN A 10 51.35 19.89 -4.17
C ASN A 10 49.99 20.53 -3.91
N TRP A 11 49.74 21.71 -4.47
CA TRP A 11 48.43 22.37 -4.41
C TRP A 11 47.37 21.60 -5.18
N ALA A 12 47.71 21.07 -6.36
CA ALA A 12 46.82 20.19 -7.11
C ALA A 12 46.50 18.90 -6.33
N LEU A 13 47.50 18.30 -5.68
CA LEU A 13 47.30 17.12 -4.84
C LEU A 13 46.41 17.42 -3.62
N ILE A 14 46.57 18.58 -2.97
CA ILE A 14 45.71 19.00 -1.86
C ILE A 14 44.26 19.23 -2.34
N ALA A 15 44.08 19.83 -3.52
CA ALA A 15 42.75 20.04 -4.09
C ALA A 15 42.06 18.70 -4.43
N ILE A 16 42.79 17.74 -5.01
CA ILE A 16 42.29 16.39 -5.28
C ILE A 16 41.97 15.67 -3.98
N LEU A 17 42.84 15.76 -2.96
CA LEU A 17 42.61 15.16 -1.66
C LEU A 17 41.37 15.74 -0.98
N ALA A 18 41.21 17.07 -1.00
CA ALA A 18 40.03 17.75 -0.48
C ALA A 18 38.76 17.38 -1.26
N TYR A 19 38.85 17.23 -2.58
CA TYR A 19 37.74 16.78 -3.42
C TYR A 19 37.32 15.34 -3.09
N VAL A 20 38.27 14.42 -2.92
CA VAL A 20 38.00 13.02 -2.55
C VAL A 20 37.39 12.94 -1.14
N ILE A 21 37.89 13.73 -0.18
CA ILE A 21 37.32 13.80 1.17
C ILE A 21 35.87 14.33 1.11
N LYS A 22 35.63 15.40 0.34
CA LYS A 22 34.29 15.95 0.14
C LYS A 22 33.36 14.96 -0.55
N SER A 23 33.85 14.23 -1.56
CA SER A 23 33.03 13.24 -2.28
C SER A 23 32.67 12.04 -1.40
N TYR A 24 33.59 11.61 -0.52
CA TYR A 24 33.32 10.51 0.41
C TYR A 24 32.37 10.95 1.54
N ALA A 25 32.54 12.16 2.06
CA ALA A 25 31.67 12.72 3.10
C ALA A 25 30.26 13.08 2.59
N SER A 26 30.11 13.42 1.31
CA SER A 26 28.85 13.79 0.69
C SER A 26 28.05 12.61 0.12
N SER A 27 28.50 11.37 0.33
CA SER A 27 27.75 10.18 -0.08
C SER A 27 26.54 9.99 0.86
N SER A 28 25.46 10.72 0.58
CA SER A 28 24.18 10.50 1.24
C SER A 28 23.72 9.10 0.90
N LYS A 29 23.62 8.22 1.90
CA LYS A 29 22.94 6.94 1.72
C LYS A 29 21.55 7.23 1.12
N PRO A 30 21.14 6.59 0.01
CA PRO A 30 19.80 6.78 -0.51
C PRO A 30 18.82 6.47 0.63
N ALA A 31 17.87 7.38 0.87
CA ALA A 31 16.86 7.19 1.89
C ALA A 31 16.13 5.87 1.56
N VAL A 32 16.29 4.86 2.40
CA VAL A 32 15.55 3.61 2.29
C VAL A 32 14.10 3.97 2.56
N GLN A 33 13.30 4.12 1.51
CA GLN A 33 11.86 4.20 1.66
C GLN A 33 11.41 2.83 2.17
N GLU A 34 10.94 2.76 3.41
CA GLU A 34 10.31 1.57 3.95
C GLU A 34 9.18 1.16 3.00
N ALA A 35 9.23 -0.10 2.53
CA ALA A 35 8.20 -0.64 1.66
C ALA A 35 6.88 -0.69 2.44
N LYS A 36 6.02 0.33 2.25
CA LYS A 36 4.63 0.29 2.73
C LYS A 36 3.90 -0.74 1.89
N HIS A 37 3.58 -1.88 2.51
CA HIS A 37 2.69 -2.85 1.91
C HIS A 37 1.30 -2.20 1.74
N PRO A 38 0.56 -2.56 0.69
CA PRO A 38 -0.82 -2.11 0.53
C PRO A 38 -1.64 -2.49 1.76
N GLU A 39 -2.63 -1.68 2.11
CA GLU A 39 -3.51 -1.99 3.22
C GLU A 39 -4.22 -3.32 2.97
N VAL A 40 -3.88 -4.32 3.79
CA VAL A 40 -4.49 -5.65 3.74
C VAL A 40 -5.55 -5.77 4.81
N MET A 41 -6.62 -6.51 4.50
CA MET A 41 -7.65 -6.85 5.47
C MET A 41 -7.06 -7.81 6.50
N ILE A 42 -7.11 -7.42 7.76
CA ILE A 42 -6.74 -8.29 8.88
C ILE A 42 -7.84 -9.34 9.04
N PHE A 43 -7.46 -10.60 9.21
CA PHE A 43 -8.40 -11.66 9.55
C PHE A 43 -9.10 -11.32 10.87
N LYS A 44 -10.42 -11.15 10.81
CA LYS A 44 -11.27 -10.91 11.98
C LYS A 44 -12.62 -11.58 11.79
N ASN A 45 -13.30 -11.83 12.90
CA ASN A 45 -14.69 -12.27 12.89
C ASN A 45 -15.60 -11.07 12.60
N TYR A 46 -16.63 -11.30 11.79
CA TYR A 46 -17.64 -10.30 11.46
C TYR A 46 -19.00 -10.77 11.98
N THR A 47 -19.75 -9.85 12.57
CA THR A 47 -21.18 -10.00 12.76
C THR A 47 -21.92 -9.45 11.53
N PRO A 48 -23.22 -9.78 11.34
CA PRO A 48 -24.01 -9.19 10.27
C PRO A 48 -24.05 -7.66 10.30
N LEU A 49 -24.03 -7.05 11.49
CA LEU A 49 -23.99 -5.59 11.64
C LEU A 49 -22.64 -5.00 11.21
N ASP A 50 -21.54 -5.72 11.45
CA ASP A 50 -20.20 -5.28 11.03
C ASP A 50 -20.05 -5.27 9.50
N LEU A 51 -20.86 -6.04 8.77
CA LEU A 51 -20.81 -6.11 7.31
C LEU A 51 -21.50 -4.92 6.62
N LEU A 52 -22.52 -4.31 7.26
CA LEU A 52 -23.34 -3.25 6.65
C LEU A 52 -22.54 -2.09 6.02
N PRO A 53 -21.44 -1.59 6.62
CA PRO A 53 -20.67 -0.49 6.03
C PRO A 53 -19.90 -0.85 4.75
N PHE A 54 -19.83 -2.15 4.41
CA PHE A 54 -19.05 -2.66 3.28
C PHE A 54 -19.96 -2.97 2.07
N ASP A 55 -20.82 -2.03 1.73
CA ASP A 55 -21.74 -2.06 0.59
C ASP A 55 -21.13 -1.43 -0.70
N GLY A 56 -19.91 -0.92 -0.61
CA GLY A 56 -19.23 -0.20 -1.69
C GLY A 56 -19.54 1.29 -1.78
N LEU A 57 -20.42 1.86 -0.95
CA LEU A 57 -20.70 3.30 -0.89
C LEU A 57 -19.81 4.07 0.08
N GLY A 58 -19.14 3.36 1.01
CA GLY A 58 -18.22 3.95 1.98
C GLY A 58 -16.97 4.59 1.36
N LYS A 59 -16.21 5.35 2.17
CA LYS A 59 -15.01 6.09 1.74
C LYS A 59 -13.94 5.23 1.06
N GLU A 60 -13.78 4.00 1.54
CA GLU A 60 -12.82 3.04 0.99
C GLU A 60 -13.39 2.27 -0.21
N GLY A 61 -14.70 2.37 -0.46
CA GLY A 61 -15.39 1.69 -1.53
C GLY A 61 -15.33 0.17 -1.47
N ARG A 62 -14.90 -0.44 -0.34
CA ARG A 62 -14.82 -1.89 -0.21
C ARG A 62 -16.20 -2.55 -0.18
N ILE A 63 -16.26 -3.75 -0.73
CA ILE A 63 -17.47 -4.57 -0.79
C ILE A 63 -17.17 -5.92 -0.15
N LEU A 64 -17.82 -6.21 0.96
CA LEU A 64 -17.74 -7.50 1.64
C LEU A 64 -19.10 -8.19 1.59
N MET A 65 -19.08 -9.51 1.49
CA MET A 65 -20.28 -10.33 1.68
C MET A 65 -19.93 -11.62 2.39
N ALA A 66 -20.86 -12.17 3.15
CA ALA A 66 -20.71 -13.50 3.73
C ALA A 66 -21.37 -14.57 2.83
N VAL A 67 -20.73 -15.74 2.77
CA VAL A 67 -21.30 -16.95 2.18
C VAL A 67 -20.96 -18.13 3.08
N ASN A 68 -21.99 -18.79 3.59
CA ASN A 68 -21.93 -19.90 4.52
C ASN A 68 -21.00 -19.63 5.73
N GLY A 69 -21.14 -18.45 6.34
CA GLY A 69 -20.32 -18.00 7.47
C GLY A 69 -18.89 -17.57 7.14
N SER A 70 -18.47 -17.66 5.87
CA SER A 70 -17.15 -17.18 5.41
C SER A 70 -17.27 -15.80 4.77
N ILE A 71 -16.30 -14.93 5.02
CA ILE A 71 -16.30 -13.55 4.55
C ILE A 71 -15.42 -13.42 3.31
N TYR A 72 -15.97 -12.80 2.27
CA TYR A 72 -15.28 -12.60 1.00
C TYR A 72 -15.20 -11.11 0.67
N ASP A 73 -13.98 -10.66 0.34
CA ASP A 73 -13.78 -9.36 -0.29
C ASP A 73 -14.05 -9.47 -1.79
N VAL A 74 -15.18 -8.91 -2.20
CA VAL A 74 -15.65 -8.90 -3.58
C VAL A 74 -15.49 -7.54 -4.24
N THR A 75 -14.66 -6.65 -3.68
CA THR A 75 -14.40 -5.30 -4.21
C THR A 75 -13.93 -5.32 -5.66
N ARG A 76 -13.15 -6.34 -6.06
CA ARG A 76 -12.72 -6.55 -7.46
C ARG A 76 -13.88 -6.79 -8.43
N GLY A 77 -15.00 -7.32 -7.93
CA GLY A 77 -16.23 -7.60 -8.68
C GLY A 77 -17.26 -6.47 -8.60
N ARG A 78 -16.83 -5.22 -8.44
CA ARG A 78 -17.72 -4.05 -8.25
C ARG A 78 -18.82 -3.90 -9.30
N ASN A 79 -18.61 -4.34 -10.54
CA ASN A 79 -19.64 -4.29 -11.57
C ASN A 79 -20.86 -5.21 -11.28
N PHE A 80 -20.66 -6.21 -10.42
CA PHE A 80 -21.69 -7.17 -10.03
C PHE A 80 -22.29 -6.82 -8.66
N TYR A 81 -21.41 -6.64 -7.68
CA TYR A 81 -21.78 -6.47 -6.27
C TYR A 81 -21.80 -5.01 -5.80
N GLY A 82 -21.30 -4.08 -6.62
CA GLY A 82 -21.31 -2.66 -6.28
C GLY A 82 -22.66 -2.00 -6.56
N PRO A 83 -22.82 -0.74 -6.14
CA PRO A 83 -24.04 0.02 -6.35
C PRO A 83 -24.48 0.02 -7.83
N GLY A 84 -25.73 -0.38 -8.09
CA GLY A 84 -26.29 -0.49 -9.43
C GLY A 84 -25.96 -1.78 -10.19
N GLY A 85 -25.15 -2.68 -9.60
CA GLY A 85 -24.89 -4.01 -10.14
C GLY A 85 -26.07 -4.98 -9.91
N PRO A 86 -26.16 -6.07 -10.70
CA PRO A 86 -27.23 -7.07 -10.59
C PRO A 86 -27.28 -7.81 -9.25
N TYR A 87 -26.18 -7.83 -8.49
CA TYR A 87 -26.05 -8.50 -7.19
C TYR A 87 -25.72 -7.52 -6.06
N ALA A 88 -26.08 -6.25 -6.22
CA ALA A 88 -25.83 -5.19 -5.22
C ALA A 88 -26.56 -5.46 -3.89
N ASN A 89 -27.66 -6.20 -3.91
CA ASN A 89 -28.43 -6.61 -2.74
C ASN A 89 -27.62 -7.45 -1.72
N PHE A 90 -26.55 -8.12 -2.16
CA PHE A 90 -25.68 -8.93 -1.30
C PHE A 90 -24.53 -8.15 -0.67
N ALA A 91 -24.25 -6.93 -1.14
CA ALA A 91 -23.18 -6.09 -0.65
C ALA A 91 -23.43 -5.72 0.82
N GLY A 92 -22.45 -5.99 1.69
CA GLY A 92 -22.55 -5.73 3.13
C GLY A 92 -23.48 -6.68 3.89
N HIS A 93 -23.83 -7.84 3.33
CA HIS A 93 -24.78 -8.78 3.93
C HIS A 93 -24.29 -10.24 3.84
N ASP A 94 -25.02 -11.13 4.53
CA ASP A 94 -24.88 -12.57 4.33
C ASP A 94 -25.74 -13.04 3.14
N ALA A 95 -25.07 -13.35 2.04
CA ALA A 95 -25.68 -13.77 0.78
C ALA A 95 -26.10 -15.24 0.78
N SER A 96 -25.78 -16.03 1.82
CA SER A 96 -25.95 -17.49 1.87
C SER A 96 -27.33 -17.95 1.40
N ARG A 97 -28.40 -17.34 1.95
CA ARG A 97 -29.76 -17.74 1.63
C ARG A 97 -30.19 -17.33 0.23
N GLY A 98 -29.82 -16.12 -0.21
CA GLY A 98 -30.14 -15.63 -1.55
C GLY A 98 -29.50 -16.50 -2.63
N LEU A 99 -28.22 -16.79 -2.47
CA LEU A 99 -27.47 -17.68 -3.35
C LEU A 99 -28.02 -19.12 -3.34
N ALA A 100 -28.33 -19.67 -2.15
CA ALA A 100 -28.86 -21.03 -2.04
C ALA A 100 -30.28 -21.20 -2.62
N LYS A 101 -31.05 -20.11 -2.72
CA LYS A 101 -32.44 -20.14 -3.18
C LYS A 101 -32.65 -19.47 -4.54
N ASN A 102 -31.58 -19.04 -5.21
CA ASN A 102 -31.64 -18.25 -6.44
C ASN A 102 -32.58 -17.03 -6.31
N SER A 103 -32.53 -16.35 -5.15
CA SER A 103 -33.30 -15.16 -4.86
C SER A 103 -32.35 -13.96 -4.84
N PHE A 104 -32.54 -13.05 -5.78
CA PHE A 104 -31.75 -11.84 -5.97
C PHE A 104 -32.64 -10.61 -5.76
#